data_AF-A0A2V9N6T3-F1
#
_entry.id   AF-A0A2V9N6T3-F1
#
_cell.length_a   1.000
_cell.length_b   1.000
_cell.length_c   1.000
_cell.angle_alpha   90.00
_cell.angle_beta   90.00
_cell.angle_gamma   90.00
#
_symmetry.space_group_name_H-M   'P 1'
#
loop_
_entity.id
_entity.type
_entity.pdbx_description
1 polymer ?
#
loop_
_entity_poly.entity_id
_entity_poly.type
_entity_poly.pdbx_seq_one_letter_code
_entity_poly.pdbx_strand_id
1 'polypeptide(L)'
;MKSFRIPVFCVVGVLFLLLSEIPAADGQLRWPRPRKQEIEVRLIALAVEYPRSSFFANDEVFVARQELSKGESRFIKLVYDFLPYQSPLSDSGLNYSLVHKFNAVRETACDENLWEMRSLMQQRQPAKQPNSHWKYAAESPIADLDRRQARLRCYRTTSDDYERAEHLPTNELAD
;
A
#
# COMPACT_ATOMS: atom_id res chain seq x y z
N MET A 1 77.92 25.52 23.71
CA MET A 1 77.25 24.90 22.54
C MET A 1 76.15 23.97 23.00
N LYS A 2 74.88 24.31 22.74
CA LYS A 2 73.81 23.41 22.25
C LYS A 2 72.50 24.20 22.15
N SER A 3 72.20 24.68 20.94
CA SER A 3 70.93 25.30 20.58
C SER A 3 69.83 24.26 20.57
N PHE A 4 68.81 24.42 21.42
CA PHE A 4 67.60 23.60 21.40
C PHE A 4 66.65 24.15 20.33
N ARG A 5 66.74 23.59 19.12
CA ARG A 5 65.83 23.91 18.02
C ARG A 5 64.57 23.05 18.15
N ILE A 6 63.48 23.67 18.58
CA ILE A 6 62.15 23.07 18.56
C ILE A 6 61.75 22.92 17.08
N PRO A 7 61.43 21.71 16.59
CA PRO A 7 61.02 21.53 15.20
C PRO A 7 59.63 22.13 14.98
N VAL A 8 59.56 23.13 14.09
CA VAL A 8 58.35 23.88 13.68
C VAL A 8 57.20 22.96 13.23
N PHE A 9 57.50 21.73 12.81
CA PHE A 9 56.53 20.74 12.35
C PHE A 9 55.53 20.28 13.41
N CYS A 10 55.88 20.28 14.70
CA CYS A 10 54.95 19.86 15.76
C CYS A 10 53.84 20.88 16.01
N VAL A 11 54.10 22.17 15.81
CA VAL A 11 53.10 23.22 16.08
C VAL A 11 52.04 23.27 14.97
N VAL A 12 52.42 23.00 13.72
CA VAL A 12 51.49 23.01 12.57
C VAL A 12 50.55 21.80 12.60
N GLY A 13 51.03 20.62 13.03
CA GLY A 13 50.20 19.43 13.15
C GLY A 13 49.12 19.53 14.22
N VAL A 14 49.41 20.17 15.36
CA VAL A 14 48.44 20.37 16.44
C VAL A 14 47.42 21.45 16.09
N LEU A 15 47.81 22.50 15.35
CA LEU A 15 46.89 23.54 14.89
C LEU A 15 45.89 23.01 13.83
N PHE A 16 46.32 22.09 12.97
CA PHE A 16 45.43 21.46 11.98
C PHE A 16 44.38 20.53 12.61
N LEU A 17 44.68 19.90 13.75
CA LEU A 17 43.75 19.03 14.47
C LEU A 17 42.70 19.79 15.31
N LEU A 18 42.94 21.08 15.59
CA LEU A 18 41.98 21.94 16.31
C LEU A 18 41.03 22.71 15.38
N LEU A 19 41.28 22.73 14.07
CA LEU A 19 40.47 23.40 13.05
C LEU A 19 39.54 22.45 12.28
N SER A 20 39.66 21.14 12.48
CA SER A 20 38.70 20.18 11.96
C SER A 20 37.49 20.14 12.89
N GLU A 21 36.60 21.13 12.77
CA GLU A 21 35.20 20.96 13.16
C GLU A 21 34.69 19.73 12.41
N ILE A 22 34.58 18.61 13.12
CA ILE A 22 33.87 17.45 12.62
C ILE A 22 32.42 17.92 12.56
N PRO A 23 31.82 18.14 11.38
CA PRO A 23 30.40 18.45 11.34
C PRO A 23 29.72 17.25 12.00
N ALA A 24 29.01 17.51 13.10
CA ALA A 24 28.21 16.51 13.76
C ALA A 24 27.34 15.87 12.68
N ALA A 25 27.64 14.60 12.37
CA ALA A 25 26.84 13.83 11.43
C ALA A 25 25.50 13.60 12.11
N ASP A 26 24.59 14.54 11.89
CA ASP A 26 23.23 14.50 12.40
C ASP A 26 22.52 13.37 11.64
N GLY A 27 22.58 12.17 12.23
CA GLY A 27 22.06 10.91 11.68
C GLY A 27 20.54 10.86 11.68
N GLN A 28 19.88 11.93 11.23
CA GLN A 28 18.45 11.99 11.08
C GLN A 28 18.09 11.19 9.82
N LEU A 29 17.86 9.88 9.99
CA LEU A 29 17.23 9.03 8.98
C LEU A 29 15.85 9.60 8.67
N ARG A 30 15.78 10.51 7.69
CA ARG A 30 14.53 10.99 7.10
C ARG A 30 13.96 9.85 6.25
N TRP A 31 13.34 8.87 6.90
CA TRP A 31 12.48 7.94 6.20
C TRP A 31 11.36 8.76 5.54
N PRO A 32 11.20 8.71 4.21
CA PRO A 32 10.08 9.36 3.55
C PRO A 32 8.81 8.83 4.15
N ARG A 33 8.04 9.68 4.84
CA ARG A 33 6.72 9.26 5.31
C ARG A 33 5.88 8.93 4.08
N PRO A 34 5.23 7.76 4.03
CA PRO A 34 4.35 7.43 2.93
C PRO A 34 3.28 8.51 2.78
N ARG A 35 3.17 9.07 1.58
CA ARG A 35 2.22 10.15 1.30
C ARG A 35 0.83 9.54 1.12
N LYS A 36 -0.06 9.82 2.06
CA LYS A 36 -1.49 9.51 1.91
C LYS A 36 -2.09 10.40 0.82
N GLN A 37 -2.92 9.80 0.00
CA GLN A 37 -3.71 10.46 -1.03
C GLN A 37 -5.15 9.98 -0.92
N GLU A 38 -6.07 10.90 -1.15
CA GLU A 38 -7.49 10.57 -1.29
C GLU A 38 -7.71 9.82 -2.61
N ILE A 39 -8.46 8.73 -2.56
CA ILE A 39 -8.85 7.94 -3.72
C ILE A 39 -10.33 7.61 -3.62
N GLU A 40 -10.97 7.50 -4.79
CA GLU A 40 -12.35 7.05 -4.95
C GLU A 40 -12.34 5.69 -5.64
N VAL A 41 -12.94 4.69 -5.00
CA VAL A 41 -12.89 3.31 -5.49
C VAL A 41 -14.22 2.59 -5.37
N ARG A 42 -14.47 1.67 -6.30
CA ARG A 42 -15.58 0.70 -6.26
C ARG A 42 -15.01 -0.69 -6.09
N LEU A 43 -15.46 -1.42 -5.07
CA LEU A 43 -14.95 -2.76 -4.76
C LEU A 43 -15.50 -3.77 -5.77
N ILE A 44 -14.63 -4.52 -6.43
CA ILE A 44 -15.01 -5.53 -7.44
C ILE A 44 -14.95 -6.93 -6.85
N ALA A 45 -13.85 -7.27 -6.20
CA ALA A 45 -13.66 -8.61 -5.66
C ALA A 45 -12.72 -8.63 -4.46
N LEU A 46 -13.01 -9.49 -3.49
CA LEU A 46 -12.06 -9.93 -2.48
C LEU A 46 -11.22 -11.06 -3.07
N ALA A 47 -9.93 -10.81 -3.25
CA ALA A 47 -8.99 -11.75 -3.85
C ALA A 47 -8.33 -12.64 -2.80
N VAL A 48 -7.99 -12.07 -1.63
CA VAL A 48 -7.33 -12.78 -0.53
C VAL A 48 -7.89 -12.32 0.80
N GLU A 49 -8.23 -13.28 1.65
CA GLU A 49 -8.61 -13.08 3.04
C GLU A 49 -7.68 -13.96 3.89
N TYR A 50 -6.71 -13.34 4.58
CA TYR A 50 -5.82 -14.10 5.45
C TYR A 50 -6.53 -14.39 6.78
N PRO A 51 -6.31 -15.58 7.39
CA PRO A 51 -6.86 -15.88 8.69
C PRO A 51 -6.41 -14.87 9.74
N ARG A 52 -7.35 -14.38 10.57
CA ARG A 52 -7.03 -13.41 11.61
C ARG A 52 -5.99 -13.98 12.58
N SER A 53 -4.98 -13.19 12.90
CA SER A 53 -3.92 -13.52 13.84
C SER A 53 -3.54 -12.29 14.67
N SER A 54 -3.26 -12.51 15.95
CA SER A 54 -2.65 -11.50 16.82
C SER A 54 -1.13 -11.42 16.66
N PHE A 55 -0.51 -12.33 15.91
CA PHE A 55 0.94 -12.45 15.76
C PHE A 55 1.47 -11.84 14.46
N PHE A 56 0.61 -11.66 13.45
CA PHE A 56 0.98 -11.14 12.13
C PHE A 56 -0.01 -10.05 11.70
N ALA A 57 0.37 -9.26 10.69
CA ALA A 57 -0.52 -8.26 10.10
C ALA A 57 -1.78 -8.96 9.55
N ASN A 58 -2.95 -8.36 9.78
CA ASN A 58 -4.20 -8.82 9.17
C ASN A 58 -4.50 -7.90 8.00
N ASP A 59 -4.56 -8.48 6.81
CA ASP A 59 -4.87 -7.77 5.60
C ASP A 59 -5.89 -8.53 4.73
N GLU A 60 -6.71 -7.74 4.05
CA GLU A 60 -7.56 -8.19 2.97
C GLU A 60 -7.11 -7.54 1.67
N VAL A 61 -7.01 -8.36 0.62
CA VAL A 61 -6.60 -7.89 -0.71
C VAL A 61 -7.80 -7.89 -1.63
N PHE A 62 -8.12 -6.72 -2.17
CA PHE A 62 -9.22 -6.51 -3.09
C PHE A 62 -8.73 -6.12 -4.47
N VAL A 63 -9.52 -6.50 -5.48
CA VAL A 63 -9.53 -5.85 -6.78
C VAL A 63 -10.60 -4.77 -6.74
N ALA A 64 -10.25 -3.56 -7.14
CA ALA A 64 -11.17 -2.43 -7.16
C ALA A 64 -11.02 -1.62 -8.46
N ARG A 65 -12.07 -0.87 -8.80
CA ARG A 65 -12.01 0.16 -9.84
C ARG A 65 -11.78 1.50 -9.17
N GLN A 66 -10.71 2.18 -9.53
CA GLN A 66 -10.44 3.55 -9.10
C GLN A 66 -11.04 4.52 -10.11
N GLU A 67 -11.80 5.50 -9.63
CA GLU A 67 -12.24 6.64 -10.40
C GLU A 67 -11.12 7.70 -10.42
N LEU A 68 -10.74 8.17 -11.60
CA LEU A 68 -9.70 9.19 -11.78
C LEU A 68 -10.28 10.52 -12.19
N SER A 69 -11.20 10.49 -13.15
CA SER A 69 -11.91 11.65 -13.67
C SER A 69 -13.22 11.20 -14.33
N LYS A 70 -14.02 12.14 -14.85
CA LYS A 70 -15.30 11.80 -15.50
C LYS A 70 -15.07 10.85 -16.67
N GLY A 71 -15.50 9.60 -16.52
CA GLY A 71 -15.39 8.56 -17.55
C GLY A 71 -14.02 7.88 -17.62
N GLU A 72 -13.06 8.27 -16.78
CA GLU A 72 -11.75 7.63 -16.71
C GLU A 72 -11.62 6.84 -15.41
N SER A 73 -11.50 5.52 -15.56
CA SER A 73 -11.30 4.61 -14.46
C SER A 73 -10.23 3.57 -14.78
N ARG A 74 -9.64 3.00 -13.73
CA ARG A 74 -8.65 1.93 -13.85
C ARG A 74 -8.83 0.87 -12.78
N PHE A 75 -8.38 -0.34 -13.08
CA PHE A 75 -8.31 -1.40 -12.06
C PHE A 75 -7.08 -1.22 -11.19
N ILE A 76 -7.27 -1.42 -9.88
CA ILE A 76 -6.24 -1.32 -8.86
C ILE A 76 -6.31 -2.53 -7.92
N LYS A 77 -5.20 -2.75 -7.22
CA LYS A 77 -5.11 -3.66 -6.08
C LYS A 77 -5.21 -2.82 -4.82
N LEU A 78 -6.16 -3.14 -3.96
CA LEU A 78 -6.35 -2.48 -2.68
C LEU A 78 -5.98 -3.46 -1.56
N VAL A 79 -5.06 -3.06 -0.70
CA VAL A 79 -4.69 -3.78 0.52
C VAL A 79 -5.29 -3.03 1.70
N TYR A 80 -6.18 -3.70 2.42
CA TYR A 80 -6.84 -3.17 3.61
C TYR A 80 -6.21 -3.79 4.85
N ASP A 81 -5.48 -3.00 5.62
CA ASP A 81 -4.89 -3.42 6.88
C ASP A 81 -5.82 -3.15 8.05
N PHE A 82 -5.92 -4.11 8.95
CA PHE A 82 -6.71 -3.97 10.16
C PHE A 82 -6.07 -4.70 11.34
N LEU A 83 -6.41 -4.25 12.54
CA LEU A 83 -6.01 -4.91 13.78
C LEU A 83 -7.00 -6.04 14.11
N PRO A 84 -6.61 -7.05 14.91
CA PRO A 84 -7.46 -8.22 15.17
C PRO A 84 -8.86 -7.90 15.73
N TYR A 85 -8.99 -6.76 16.43
CA TYR A 85 -10.24 -6.27 17.03
C TYR A 85 -11.03 -5.32 16.12
N GLN A 86 -10.45 -4.92 14.98
CA GLN A 86 -11.13 -4.14 13.95
C GLN A 86 -11.87 -5.08 13.00
N SER A 87 -12.99 -4.60 12.47
CA SER A 87 -13.77 -5.36 11.51
C SER A 87 -13.06 -5.36 10.16
N PRO A 88 -12.93 -6.51 9.48
CA PRO A 88 -12.46 -6.56 8.11
C PRO A 88 -13.44 -5.81 7.21
N LEU A 89 -12.93 -5.35 6.08
CA LEU A 89 -13.72 -4.61 5.11
C LEU A 89 -14.80 -5.52 4.48
N SER A 90 -14.49 -6.80 4.30
CA SER A 90 -15.43 -7.77 3.73
C SER A 90 -16.67 -8.05 4.59
N ASP A 91 -16.66 -7.75 5.89
CA ASP A 91 -17.83 -7.94 6.78
C ASP A 91 -19.00 -7.01 6.39
N SER A 92 -18.71 -5.86 5.79
CA SER A 92 -19.72 -4.93 5.27
C SER A 92 -20.35 -5.37 3.94
N GLY A 93 -19.83 -6.45 3.35
CA GLY A 93 -20.21 -6.94 2.03
C GLY A 93 -19.53 -6.19 0.89
N LEU A 94 -19.50 -6.83 -0.29
CA LEU A 94 -18.96 -6.24 -1.52
C LEU A 94 -20.09 -5.64 -2.35
N ASN A 95 -20.08 -4.32 -2.52
CA ASN A 95 -21.09 -3.60 -3.31
C ASN A 95 -20.42 -2.73 -4.37
N TYR A 96 -20.59 -3.11 -5.64
CA TYR A 96 -19.99 -2.39 -6.77
C TYR A 96 -20.72 -1.06 -7.07
N SER A 97 -21.96 -0.92 -6.63
CA SER A 97 -22.77 0.28 -6.80
C SER A 97 -22.41 1.39 -5.80
N LEU A 98 -21.49 1.14 -4.87
CA LEU A 98 -20.96 2.13 -3.92
C LEU A 98 -19.55 2.59 -4.30
N VAL A 99 -19.37 3.90 -4.34
CA VAL A 99 -18.06 4.57 -4.41
C VAL A 99 -17.61 4.88 -3.00
N HIS A 100 -16.43 4.35 -2.65
CA HIS A 100 -15.77 4.56 -1.38
C HIS A 100 -14.67 5.59 -1.56
N LYS A 101 -14.76 6.69 -0.81
CA LYS A 101 -13.78 7.77 -0.85
C LYS A 101 -12.99 7.81 0.45
N PHE A 102 -11.69 7.52 0.39
CA PHE A 102 -10.83 7.43 1.58
C PHE A 102 -9.36 7.70 1.28
N ASN A 103 -8.55 7.78 2.35
CA ASN A 103 -7.11 7.98 2.25
C ASN A 103 -6.37 6.65 2.10
N ALA A 104 -5.48 6.58 1.10
CA ALA A 104 -4.62 5.44 0.86
C ALA A 104 -3.19 5.86 0.50
N VAL A 105 -2.24 4.97 0.72
CA VAL A 105 -0.85 5.11 0.32
C VAL A 105 -0.63 4.34 -0.97
N ARG A 106 0.02 4.95 -1.96
CA ARG A 106 0.46 4.24 -3.17
C ARG A 106 1.75 3.47 -2.87
N GLU A 107 1.74 2.17 -3.14
CA GLU A 107 2.91 1.30 -2.96
C GLU A 107 3.30 0.65 -4.28
N THR A 108 4.43 1.06 -4.87
CA THR A 108 4.89 0.51 -6.16
C THR A 108 5.45 -0.90 -6.05
N ALA A 109 5.95 -1.28 -4.87
CA ALA A 109 6.56 -2.59 -4.63
C ALA A 109 5.55 -3.76 -4.67
N CYS A 110 4.26 -3.49 -4.45
CA CYS A 110 3.20 -4.50 -4.48
C CYS A 110 2.32 -4.45 -5.74
N ASP A 111 2.71 -3.64 -6.74
CA ASP A 111 2.07 -3.66 -8.06
C ASP A 111 2.21 -5.05 -8.69
N GLU A 112 1.10 -5.64 -9.12
CA GLU A 112 1.03 -7.04 -9.56
C GLU A 112 0.12 -7.16 -10.78
N ASN A 113 0.39 -8.12 -11.67
CA ASN A 113 -0.53 -8.38 -12.79
C ASN A 113 -1.75 -9.17 -12.31
N LEU A 114 -2.92 -8.86 -12.88
CA LEU A 114 -4.17 -9.54 -12.53
C LEU A 114 -4.08 -11.07 -12.70
N TRP A 115 -3.44 -11.53 -13.78
CA TRP A 115 -3.28 -12.96 -14.06
C TRP A 115 -2.34 -13.65 -13.07
N GLU A 116 -1.24 -12.99 -12.67
CA GLU A 116 -0.28 -13.50 -11.67
C GLU A 116 -1.00 -13.68 -10.34
N MET A 117 -1.73 -12.65 -9.90
CA MET A 117 -2.47 -12.67 -8.65
C MET A 117 -3.50 -13.82 -8.61
N ARG A 118 -4.21 -14.07 -9.71
CA ARG A 118 -5.15 -15.20 -9.81
C ARG A 118 -4.41 -16.55 -9.78
N SER A 119 -3.32 -16.67 -10.53
CA SER A 119 -2.54 -17.91 -10.61
C SER A 119 -1.90 -18.30 -9.27
N LEU A 120 -1.34 -17.34 -8.54
CA LEU A 120 -0.72 -17.57 -7.24
C LEU A 120 -1.75 -18.03 -6.20
N MET A 121 -2.95 -17.46 -6.23
CA MET A 121 -4.04 -17.89 -5.36
C MET A 121 -4.51 -19.30 -5.66
N GLN A 122 -4.55 -19.67 -6.94
CA GLN A 122 -4.89 -21.04 -7.35
C GLN A 122 -3.79 -22.04 -6.94
N GLN A 123 -2.51 -21.65 -6.99
CA GLN A 123 -1.38 -22.51 -6.65
C GLN A 123 -1.17 -22.68 -5.13
N ARG A 124 -1.46 -21.67 -4.32
CA ARG A 124 -1.25 -21.72 -2.86
C ARG A 124 -2.22 -22.66 -2.11
N GLN A 125 -3.08 -23.40 -2.81
CA GLN A 125 -4.13 -24.18 -2.19
C GLN A 125 -4.02 -25.69 -2.44
N PRO A 126 -3.90 -26.50 -1.37
CA PRO A 126 -4.41 -27.86 -1.36
C PRO A 126 -5.95 -27.82 -1.20
N ALA A 127 -6.64 -28.81 -1.76
CA ALA A 127 -8.09 -28.93 -1.98
C ALA A 127 -9.05 -28.85 -0.75
N LYS A 128 -8.73 -28.11 0.32
CA LYS A 128 -9.45 -28.13 1.61
C LYS A 128 -10.07 -26.80 2.06
N GLN A 129 -9.92 -25.68 1.32
CA GLN A 129 -10.63 -24.44 1.64
C GLN A 129 -11.78 -24.19 0.64
N PRO A 130 -13.05 -24.14 1.09
CA PRO A 130 -14.20 -23.95 0.20
C PRO A 130 -14.42 -22.50 -0.28
N ASN A 131 -13.78 -21.51 0.34
CA ASN A 131 -14.00 -20.07 0.07
C ASN A 131 -12.91 -19.44 -0.81
N SER A 132 -12.31 -20.26 -1.65
CA SER A 132 -10.96 -20.03 -2.17
C SER A 132 -10.93 -19.43 -3.58
N HIS A 133 -12.14 -19.22 -4.13
CA HIS A 133 -12.42 -18.42 -5.29
C HIS A 133 -12.54 -16.96 -4.88
N TRP A 134 -12.13 -16.03 -5.75
CA TRP A 134 -12.38 -14.60 -5.51
C TRP A 134 -13.87 -14.38 -5.23
N LYS A 135 -14.19 -13.66 -4.15
CA LYS A 135 -15.58 -13.28 -3.85
C LYS A 135 -15.86 -12.00 -4.62
N TYR A 136 -16.81 -12.03 -5.55
CA TYR A 136 -17.14 -10.87 -6.38
C TYR A 136 -18.30 -10.06 -5.80
N ALA A 137 -18.24 -8.75 -5.98
CA ALA A 137 -19.37 -7.87 -5.73
C ALA A 137 -20.51 -8.18 -6.73
N ALA A 138 -21.75 -8.01 -6.29
CA ALA A 138 -22.89 -8.05 -7.18
C ALA A 138 -22.73 -7.01 -8.30
N GLU A 139 -23.18 -7.34 -9.52
CA GLU A 139 -23.16 -6.44 -10.68
C GLU A 139 -21.76 -5.98 -11.13
N SER A 140 -20.70 -6.64 -10.65
CA SER A 140 -19.34 -6.29 -11.04
C SER A 140 -19.03 -6.65 -12.50
N PRO A 141 -18.28 -5.80 -13.23
CA PRO A 141 -17.97 -6.03 -14.65
C PRO A 141 -16.81 -7.03 -14.82
N ILE A 142 -17.03 -8.30 -14.45
CA ILE A 142 -16.01 -9.37 -14.45
C ILE A 142 -15.38 -9.56 -15.84
N ALA A 143 -16.19 -9.50 -16.90
CA ALA A 143 -15.71 -9.67 -18.27
C ALA A 143 -14.72 -8.57 -18.72
N ASP A 144 -14.94 -7.31 -18.32
CA ASP A 144 -14.01 -6.21 -18.62
C ASP A 144 -12.70 -6.37 -17.82
N LEU A 145 -12.81 -6.79 -16.56
CA LEU A 145 -11.65 -7.08 -15.72
C LEU A 145 -10.75 -8.14 -16.36
N ASP A 146 -11.33 -9.26 -16.80
CA ASP A 146 -10.59 -10.37 -17.40
C ASP A 146 -9.98 -10.01 -18.76
N ARG A 147 -10.68 -9.22 -19.59
CA ARG A 147 -10.19 -8.81 -20.90
C ARG A 147 -8.94 -7.95 -20.81
N ARG A 148 -8.85 -7.07 -19.81
CA ARG A 148 -7.76 -6.08 -19.75
C ARG A 148 -6.43 -6.65 -19.26
N GLN A 149 -6.43 -7.81 -18.58
CA GLN A 149 -5.24 -8.42 -17.96
C GLN A 149 -4.29 -7.37 -17.35
N ALA A 150 -4.86 -6.38 -16.66
CA ALA A 150 -4.13 -5.16 -16.33
C ALA A 150 -3.08 -5.40 -15.24
N ARG A 151 -1.98 -4.63 -15.31
CA ARG A 151 -1.08 -4.47 -14.17
C ARG A 151 -1.74 -3.54 -13.15
N LEU A 152 -2.09 -4.10 -12.00
CA LEU A 152 -2.82 -3.41 -10.95
C LEU A 152 -1.87 -2.53 -10.14
N ARG A 153 -2.17 -1.23 -10.07
CA ARG A 153 -1.49 -0.34 -9.13
C ARG A 153 -1.93 -0.68 -7.72
N CYS A 154 -0.98 -0.82 -6.82
CA CYS A 154 -1.24 -1.21 -5.44
C CYS A 154 -1.41 0.02 -4.55
N TYR A 155 -2.53 0.04 -3.84
CA TYR A 155 -2.89 1.04 -2.84
C TYR A 155 -3.15 0.35 -1.52
N ARG A 156 -2.68 0.96 -0.44
CA ARG A 156 -2.78 0.41 0.91
C ARG A 156 -3.50 1.39 1.81
N THR A 157 -4.47 0.92 2.58
CA THR A 157 -5.25 1.73 3.51
C THR A 157 -5.40 0.96 4.83
N THR A 158 -5.63 1.68 5.92
CA THR A 158 -5.87 1.09 7.24
C THR A 158 -7.33 1.23 7.64
N SER A 159 -7.80 0.41 8.59
CA SER A 159 -9.12 0.58 9.19
C SER A 159 -9.38 2.02 9.62
N ASP A 160 -8.44 2.65 10.33
CA ASP A 160 -8.58 4.03 10.80
C ASP A 160 -8.76 5.06 9.67
N ASP A 161 -8.13 4.84 8.52
CA ASP A 161 -8.28 5.70 7.35
C ASP A 161 -9.61 5.45 6.63
N TYR A 162 -10.06 4.20 6.62
CA TYR A 162 -11.29 3.78 5.98
C TYR A 162 -12.55 4.05 6.82
N GLU A 163 -12.46 4.07 8.15
CA GLU A 163 -13.59 4.44 9.03
C GLU A 163 -14.09 5.87 8.74
N ARG A 164 -13.23 6.72 8.20
CA ARG A 164 -13.56 8.08 7.74
C ARG A 164 -14.02 8.11 6.28
N ALA A 165 -14.27 6.97 5.67
CA ALA A 165 -14.65 6.91 4.26
C ALA A 165 -16.05 7.47 4.02
N GLU A 166 -16.17 8.28 2.97
CA GLU A 166 -17.47 8.67 2.44
C GLU A 166 -17.97 7.58 1.48
N HIS A 167 -19.24 7.21 1.61
CA HIS A 167 -19.89 6.19 0.80
C HIS A 167 -20.95 6.87 -0.06
N LEU A 168 -20.71 6.88 -1.37
CA LEU A 168 -21.57 7.56 -2.34
C LEU A 168 -22.20 6.52 -3.28
N PRO A 169 -23.50 6.63 -3.62
CA PRO A 169 -24.06 5.81 -4.67
C PRO A 169 -23.40 6.15 -6.02
N THR A 170 -23.22 5.14 -6.86
CA THR A 170 -22.68 5.32 -8.20
C THR A 170 -23.68 6.08 -9.07
N ASN A 171 -23.22 7.08 -9.82
CA ASN A 171 -24.05 7.89 -10.73
C ASN A 171 -24.27 7.21 -12.11
N GLU A 172 -23.77 6.00 -12.30
CA GLU A 172 -24.06 5.16 -13.46
C GLU A 172 -25.48 4.63 -13.27
N LEU A 173 -26.45 5.42 -13.73
CA LEU A 173 -27.82 4.98 -13.95
C LEU A 173 -27.77 3.71 -14.80
N ALA A 174 -28.50 2.68 -14.36
CA ALA A 174 -28.81 1.51 -15.14
C ALA A 174 -29.52 1.96 -16.44
N ASP A 175 -28.77 2.02 -17.53
CA ASP A 175 -29.29 2.03 -18.90
C ASP A 175 -29.44 0.58 -19.40
#